data_AF-A0A954E1U3-F1
#
_entry.id   AF-A0A954E1U3-F1
#
_cell.length_a   1.000
_cell.length_b   1.000
_cell.length_c   1.000
_cell.angle_alpha   90.00
_cell.angle_beta   90.00
_cell.angle_gamma   90.00
#
_symmetry.space_group_name_H-M   'P 1'
#
loop_
_entity.id
_entity.type
_entity.pdbx_description
1 polymer ?
#
loop_
_entity_poly.entity_id
_entity_poly.type
_entity_poly.pdbx_seq_one_letter_code
_entity_poly.pdbx_strand_id
1 'polypeptide(L)'
;MKLKTRPNDFRVDEILADGYLQPNGEHTVFHVTKKKLTSLQAAEVLARELGLEPADVSMAGLKDRQGVTTQYMSVPGKKSLKFNDPDLKFERIGYANEPYASEHSLGNAFRIRLRDLDSRDLGRLRENLESVKRDGAPNYFDDQRFGNLRHGQGWIAKDLMLGRAEQALEAFVAAPSTFDDARTGGFKAALRKHWGDWQECREIAIKFHQHQSLFAHLKRDPQDFTGAFHRLSTRLRLIHLFAWQSHVWNRAVALYLAEMAGEGGACVSNAIEGALVFPHRLADDVREIPLPGERLDNIEDPAVRSLFERVLQHEGMTVDQFAIDGVPGFLLKGEPRELFVKPEELELEMPDDVDSRRGRAVADLAFRLPRGAYATLVIRALLAQPVRGVVDPWRQGALSAYDGAPTRDDRHGRNQGAPGGRRDDQRGGRPGRQYSGRSEARGG
;
A
#
# COMPACT_ATOMS: atom_id res chain seq x y z
N MET A 1 16.37 -4.29 -3.59
CA MET A 1 15.27 -4.39 -4.58
C MET A 1 14.43 -3.10 -4.72
N LYS A 2 14.02 -2.75 -5.94
CA LYS A 2 13.06 -1.69 -6.28
C LYS A 2 12.01 -2.21 -7.27
N LEU A 3 10.73 -1.86 -7.03
CA LEU A 3 9.61 -2.07 -7.95
C LEU A 3 9.21 -0.77 -8.65
N LYS A 4 8.51 -0.87 -9.78
CA LYS A 4 7.83 0.26 -10.45
C LYS A 4 8.77 1.47 -10.71
N THR A 5 10.07 1.23 -10.93
CA THR A 5 11.04 2.31 -11.20
C THR A 5 10.75 2.99 -12.53
N ARG A 6 10.29 2.22 -13.52
CA ARG A 6 9.74 2.69 -14.79
C ARG A 6 8.33 2.11 -14.96
N PRO A 7 7.42 2.77 -15.69
CA PRO A 7 6.08 2.24 -15.93
C PRO A 7 6.08 0.83 -16.53
N ASN A 8 7.02 0.53 -17.44
CA ASN A 8 7.12 -0.78 -18.08
C ASN A 8 7.64 -1.90 -17.16
N ASP A 9 8.15 -1.56 -15.96
CA ASP A 9 8.62 -2.55 -15.00
C ASP A 9 7.48 -3.27 -14.29
N PHE A 10 6.24 -2.79 -14.44
CA PHE A 10 5.08 -3.38 -13.82
C PHE A 10 3.93 -3.38 -14.82
N ARG A 11 3.70 -4.54 -15.44
CA ARG A 11 2.61 -4.76 -16.38
C ARG A 11 1.55 -5.64 -15.75
N VAL A 12 0.32 -5.23 -15.91
CA VAL A 12 -0.86 -5.98 -15.45
C VAL A 12 -1.81 -6.09 -16.63
N ASP A 13 -2.26 -7.30 -16.91
CA ASP A 13 -3.30 -7.58 -17.89
C ASP A 13 -4.47 -8.25 -17.18
N GLU A 14 -5.69 -7.76 -17.40
CA GLU A 14 -6.87 -8.35 -16.78
C GLU A 14 -7.28 -9.60 -17.55
N ILE A 15 -7.71 -10.63 -16.84
CA ILE A 15 -8.15 -11.89 -17.46
C ILE A 15 -9.67 -11.88 -17.48
N LEU A 16 -10.24 -11.84 -18.68
CA LEU A 16 -11.68 -11.86 -18.89
C LEU A 16 -12.25 -13.26 -18.66
N ALA A 17 -13.44 -13.34 -18.04
CA ALA A 17 -14.17 -14.58 -17.94
C ALA A 17 -14.62 -15.09 -19.32
N ASP A 18 -14.46 -16.39 -19.54
CA ASP A 18 -14.94 -17.06 -20.73
C ASP A 18 -16.46 -16.86 -20.88
N GLY A 19 -16.91 -16.61 -22.11
CA GLY A 19 -18.33 -16.42 -22.41
C GLY A 19 -18.90 -15.04 -22.06
N TYR A 20 -18.14 -14.13 -21.45
CA TYR A 20 -18.63 -12.75 -21.23
C TYR A 20 -18.86 -12.02 -22.55
N LEU A 21 -17.96 -12.17 -23.52
CA LEU A 21 -18.11 -11.58 -24.84
C LEU A 21 -19.12 -12.36 -25.68
N GLN A 22 -19.98 -11.61 -26.35
CA GLN A 22 -21.02 -12.12 -27.23
C GLN A 22 -20.86 -11.54 -28.64
N PRO A 23 -21.32 -12.25 -29.70
CA PRO A 23 -21.28 -11.73 -31.08
C PRO A 23 -22.06 -10.41 -31.24
N ASN A 24 -23.08 -10.21 -30.41
CA ASN A 24 -23.89 -9.01 -30.31
C ASN A 24 -24.34 -8.82 -28.87
N GLY A 25 -24.66 -7.60 -28.47
CA GLY A 25 -25.08 -7.29 -27.11
C GLY A 25 -25.45 -5.81 -26.96
N GLU A 26 -26.03 -5.47 -25.82
CA GLU A 26 -26.47 -4.12 -25.49
C GLU A 26 -25.31 -3.21 -25.05
N HIS A 27 -24.19 -3.80 -24.65
CA HIS A 27 -22.99 -3.09 -24.22
C HIS A 27 -21.83 -3.31 -25.18
N THR A 28 -21.05 -2.26 -25.43
CA THR A 28 -19.77 -2.34 -26.13
C THR A 28 -18.65 -2.53 -25.12
N VAL A 29 -17.77 -3.51 -25.35
CA VAL A 29 -16.65 -3.82 -24.47
C VAL A 29 -15.34 -3.33 -25.07
N PHE A 30 -14.56 -2.61 -24.27
CA PHE A 30 -13.25 -2.09 -24.59
C PHE A 30 -12.18 -2.74 -23.72
N HIS A 31 -11.08 -3.14 -24.35
CA HIS A 31 -9.83 -3.46 -23.70
C HIS A 31 -8.99 -2.18 -23.62
N VAL A 32 -8.76 -1.72 -22.40
CA VAL A 32 -8.24 -0.37 -22.12
C VAL A 32 -6.84 -0.48 -21.56
N THR A 33 -5.83 -0.09 -22.34
CA THR A 33 -4.44 -0.02 -21.89
C THR A 33 -4.14 1.40 -21.42
N LYS A 34 -3.64 1.56 -20.20
CA LYS A 34 -3.29 2.87 -19.62
C LYS A 34 -1.88 2.88 -19.03
N LYS A 35 -1.24 4.04 -19.12
CA LYS A 35 0.05 4.36 -18.51
C LYS A 35 -0.04 5.70 -17.79
N LYS A 36 0.46 5.75 -16.55
CA LYS A 36 0.42 6.96 -15.70
C LYS A 36 -1.00 7.54 -15.51
N LEU A 37 -2.05 6.72 -15.60
CA LEU A 37 -3.44 7.10 -15.38
C LEU A 37 -4.09 6.13 -14.40
N THR A 38 -5.01 6.62 -13.58
CA THR A 38 -5.91 5.74 -12.79
C THR A 38 -7.01 5.17 -13.68
N SER A 39 -7.68 4.10 -13.25
CA SER A 39 -8.83 3.54 -13.98
C SER A 39 -9.97 4.53 -14.13
N LEU A 40 -10.22 5.36 -13.11
CA LEU A 40 -11.26 6.40 -13.15
C LEU A 40 -10.93 7.47 -14.18
N GLN A 41 -9.68 7.94 -14.24
CA GLN A 41 -9.25 8.90 -15.27
C GLN A 41 -9.38 8.34 -16.68
N ALA A 42 -9.04 7.05 -16.88
CA ALA A 42 -9.23 6.40 -18.18
C ALA A 42 -10.72 6.27 -18.56
N ALA A 43 -11.58 5.98 -17.59
CA ALA A 43 -13.03 5.92 -17.79
C ALA A 43 -13.65 7.30 -18.08
N GLU A 44 -13.20 8.36 -17.40
CA GLU A 44 -13.62 9.74 -17.69
C GLU A 44 -13.29 10.13 -19.14
N VAL A 45 -12.09 9.75 -19.61
CA VAL A 45 -11.72 9.96 -21.02
C VAL A 45 -12.62 9.15 -21.93
N LEU A 46 -12.80 7.85 -21.68
CA LEU A 46 -13.64 6.98 -22.51
C LEU A 46 -15.09 7.50 -22.61
N ALA A 47 -15.67 7.90 -21.48
CA ALA A 47 -17.02 8.43 -21.41
C ALA A 47 -17.16 9.70 -22.27
N ARG A 48 -16.24 10.66 -22.07
CA ARG A 48 -16.22 11.92 -22.81
C ARG A 48 -16.11 11.70 -24.32
N GLU A 49 -15.20 10.83 -24.78
CA GLU A 49 -15.03 10.56 -26.21
C GLU A 49 -16.24 9.84 -26.84
N LEU A 50 -17.10 9.22 -26.02
CA LEU A 50 -18.32 8.52 -26.47
C LEU A 50 -19.62 9.30 -26.23
N GLY A 51 -19.53 10.50 -25.66
CA GLY A 51 -20.67 11.32 -25.27
C GLY A 51 -21.51 10.69 -24.16
N LEU A 52 -20.87 10.10 -23.17
CA LEU A 52 -21.46 9.42 -22.01
C LEU A 52 -21.01 10.08 -20.70
N GLU A 53 -21.69 9.76 -19.62
CA GLU A 53 -21.26 10.14 -18.27
C GLU A 53 -20.25 9.11 -17.72
N PRO A 54 -19.30 9.51 -16.84
CA PRO A 54 -18.36 8.56 -16.24
C PRO A 54 -19.03 7.40 -15.50
N ALA A 55 -20.25 7.60 -14.98
CA ALA A 55 -21.04 6.57 -14.32
C ALA A 55 -21.55 5.48 -15.27
N ASP A 56 -21.61 5.74 -16.58
CA ASP A 56 -22.02 4.75 -17.59
C ASP A 56 -20.89 3.76 -17.94
N VAL A 57 -19.66 4.05 -17.52
CA VAL A 57 -18.49 3.19 -17.78
C VAL A 57 -18.34 2.19 -16.65
N SER A 58 -18.67 0.93 -16.94
CA SER A 58 -18.57 -0.16 -15.95
C SER A 58 -17.22 -0.87 -16.06
N MET A 59 -16.65 -1.26 -14.90
CA MET A 59 -15.37 -1.95 -14.80
C MET A 59 -15.33 -2.90 -13.59
N ALA A 60 -14.60 -4.01 -13.70
CA ALA A 60 -14.49 -5.00 -12.62
C ALA A 60 -13.70 -4.52 -11.39
N GLY A 61 -12.82 -3.53 -11.55
CA GLY A 61 -12.03 -3.00 -10.46
C GLY A 61 -11.08 -1.89 -10.87
N LEU A 62 -10.39 -1.33 -9.88
CA LEU A 62 -9.40 -0.28 -10.06
C LEU A 62 -8.01 -0.90 -10.25
N LYS A 63 -7.22 -0.34 -11.15
CA LYS A 63 -5.83 -0.67 -11.38
C LYS A 63 -4.95 0.53 -11.04
N ASP A 64 -3.78 0.25 -10.48
CA ASP A 64 -2.82 1.27 -10.06
C ASP A 64 -2.45 2.26 -11.18
N ARG A 65 -2.22 3.53 -10.80
CA ARG A 65 -1.66 4.54 -11.71
C ARG A 65 -0.23 4.23 -12.14
N GLN A 66 0.52 3.54 -11.27
CA GLN A 66 1.92 3.19 -11.48
C GLN A 66 2.02 1.83 -12.18
N GLY A 67 2.40 1.86 -13.45
CA GLY A 67 2.56 0.68 -14.29
C GLY A 67 1.99 0.91 -15.69
N VAL A 68 2.04 -0.13 -16.50
CA VAL A 68 1.22 -0.28 -17.70
C VAL A 68 0.14 -1.30 -17.37
N THR A 69 -1.10 -0.88 -17.31
CA THR A 69 -2.20 -1.77 -16.91
C THR A 69 -3.21 -1.85 -18.03
N THR A 70 -3.67 -3.05 -18.31
CA THR A 70 -4.80 -3.30 -19.18
C THR A 70 -5.97 -3.83 -18.36
N GLN A 71 -7.17 -3.37 -18.68
CA GLN A 71 -8.41 -3.79 -18.04
C GLN A 71 -9.57 -3.71 -19.03
N TYR A 72 -10.66 -4.40 -18.74
CA TYR A 72 -11.87 -4.29 -19.52
C TYR A 72 -12.79 -3.21 -18.96
N MET A 73 -13.46 -2.50 -19.87
CA MET A 73 -14.52 -1.54 -19.56
C MET A 73 -15.67 -1.77 -20.53
N SER A 74 -16.90 -1.68 -20.04
CA SER A 74 -18.09 -1.71 -20.90
C SER A 74 -18.86 -0.41 -20.82
N VAL A 75 -19.52 -0.07 -21.93
CA VAL A 75 -20.41 1.10 -22.02
C VAL A 75 -21.73 0.69 -22.69
N PRO A 76 -22.85 1.35 -22.37
CA PRO A 76 -24.13 1.07 -23.01
C PRO A 76 -24.15 1.47 -24.49
N GLY A 77 -24.89 0.69 -25.28
CA GLY A 77 -25.10 0.88 -26.70
C GLY A 77 -23.95 0.39 -27.59
N LYS A 78 -24.20 0.41 -28.89
CA LYS A 78 -23.19 0.08 -29.92
C LYS A 78 -22.33 1.31 -30.20
N LYS A 79 -21.13 1.32 -29.63
CA LYS A 79 -20.18 2.42 -29.72
C LYS A 79 -18.95 1.99 -30.52
N SER A 80 -18.31 2.97 -31.15
CA SER A 80 -17.02 2.79 -31.80
C SER A 80 -16.19 4.03 -31.53
N LEU A 81 -14.93 3.83 -31.18
CA LEU A 81 -14.02 4.93 -30.85
C LEU A 81 -12.78 4.80 -31.71
N LYS A 82 -12.43 5.90 -32.41
CA LYS A 82 -11.09 6.09 -32.99
C LYS A 82 -10.37 7.07 -32.09
N PHE A 83 -9.42 6.59 -31.32
CA PHE A 83 -8.67 7.39 -30.36
C PHE A 83 -7.19 7.06 -30.48
N ASN A 84 -6.35 8.09 -30.38
CA ASN A 84 -4.90 7.94 -30.48
C ASN A 84 -4.24 8.76 -29.38
N ASP A 85 -3.66 8.06 -28.42
CA ASP A 85 -2.84 8.63 -27.36
C ASP A 85 -1.71 7.65 -27.02
N PRO A 86 -0.48 8.13 -26.80
CA PRO A 86 0.68 7.26 -26.54
C PRO A 86 0.62 6.54 -25.18
N ASP A 87 -0.12 7.08 -24.21
CA ASP A 87 -0.23 6.57 -22.84
C ASP A 87 -1.63 5.99 -22.54
N LEU A 88 -2.59 6.09 -23.47
CA LEU A 88 -3.94 5.54 -23.33
C LEU A 88 -4.46 4.95 -24.65
N LYS A 89 -4.86 3.68 -24.62
CA LYS A 89 -5.40 2.96 -25.78
C LYS A 89 -6.75 2.36 -25.44
N PHE A 90 -7.71 2.53 -26.35
CA PHE A 90 -9.02 1.88 -26.29
C PHE A 90 -9.16 0.96 -27.49
N GLU A 91 -9.28 -0.35 -27.24
CA GLU A 91 -9.53 -1.35 -28.27
C GLU A 91 -10.91 -1.96 -28.07
N ARG A 92 -11.83 -1.82 -29.03
CA ARG A 92 -13.11 -2.54 -28.95
C ARG A 92 -12.87 -4.01 -29.25
N ILE A 93 -13.26 -4.88 -28.33
CA ILE A 93 -13.05 -6.34 -28.46
C ILE A 93 -14.34 -7.12 -28.74
N GLY A 94 -15.51 -6.52 -28.53
CA GLY A 94 -16.78 -7.21 -28.73
C GLY A 94 -17.94 -6.50 -28.04
N TYR A 95 -19.01 -7.26 -27.81
CA TYR A 95 -20.20 -6.83 -27.11
C TYR A 95 -20.50 -7.73 -25.92
N ALA A 96 -21.36 -7.27 -25.01
CA ALA A 96 -21.91 -8.05 -23.90
C ALA A 96 -23.37 -7.70 -23.69
N ASN A 97 -24.14 -8.60 -23.08
CA ASN A 97 -25.55 -8.35 -22.77
C ASN A 97 -25.73 -7.54 -21.48
N GLU A 98 -24.70 -7.45 -20.65
CA GLU A 98 -24.74 -6.77 -19.36
C GLU A 98 -23.45 -5.96 -19.10
N PRO A 99 -23.50 -4.98 -18.18
CA PRO A 99 -22.33 -4.21 -17.80
C PRO A 99 -21.21 -5.08 -17.23
N TYR A 100 -19.97 -4.72 -17.55
CA TYR A 100 -18.79 -5.39 -17.02
C TYR A 100 -18.66 -5.13 -15.52
N ALA A 101 -18.40 -6.19 -14.76
CA ALA A 101 -18.48 -6.21 -13.30
C ALA A 101 -17.44 -7.19 -12.75
N SER A 102 -17.22 -7.18 -11.43
CA SER A 102 -16.16 -7.97 -10.79
C SER A 102 -16.30 -9.47 -10.98
N GLU A 103 -17.52 -9.99 -11.16
CA GLU A 103 -17.78 -11.40 -11.46
C GLU A 103 -17.21 -11.86 -12.82
N HIS A 104 -17.10 -10.94 -13.78
CA HIS A 104 -16.60 -11.17 -15.13
C HIS A 104 -15.07 -11.11 -15.24
N SER A 105 -14.36 -10.87 -14.13
CA SER A 105 -12.90 -10.84 -14.06
C SER A 105 -12.40 -12.10 -13.35
N LEU A 106 -11.61 -12.92 -14.05
CA LEU A 106 -11.00 -14.12 -13.47
C LEU A 106 -9.78 -13.77 -12.61
N GLY A 107 -9.11 -12.66 -12.94
CA GLY A 107 -7.89 -12.27 -12.26
C GLY A 107 -7.00 -11.38 -13.11
N ASN A 108 -5.69 -11.47 -12.88
CA ASN A 108 -4.70 -10.65 -13.56
C ASN A 108 -3.45 -11.46 -13.91
N ALA A 109 -2.94 -11.25 -15.12
CA ALA A 109 -1.61 -11.67 -15.53
C ALA A 109 -0.61 -10.54 -15.26
N PHE A 110 0.52 -10.87 -14.66
CA PHE A 110 1.55 -9.94 -14.27
C PHE A 110 2.84 -10.20 -15.06
N ARG A 111 3.50 -9.12 -15.49
CA ARG A 111 4.90 -9.15 -15.92
C ARG A 111 5.64 -8.04 -15.19
N ILE A 112 6.58 -8.41 -14.34
CA ILE A 112 7.21 -7.53 -13.37
C ILE A 112 8.71 -7.63 -13.50
N ARG A 113 9.36 -6.48 -13.68
CA ARG A 113 10.80 -6.34 -13.66
C ARG A 113 11.27 -5.90 -12.28
N LEU A 114 11.92 -6.82 -11.57
CA LEU A 114 12.60 -6.56 -10.31
C LEU A 114 13.94 -5.90 -10.60
N ARG A 115 14.19 -4.72 -10.02
CA ARG A 115 15.46 -4.01 -10.20
C ARG A 115 16.23 -3.94 -8.89
N ASP A 116 17.52 -3.62 -8.99
CA ASP A 116 18.34 -3.29 -7.83
C ASP A 116 18.43 -4.47 -6.85
N LEU A 117 18.65 -5.66 -7.40
CA LEU A 117 18.80 -6.91 -6.66
C LEU A 117 20.27 -7.11 -6.29
N ASP A 118 20.55 -7.43 -5.03
CA ASP A 118 21.89 -7.86 -4.61
C ASP A 118 22.04 -9.40 -4.70
N SER A 119 23.21 -9.93 -4.37
CA SER A 119 23.46 -11.38 -4.41
C SER A 119 22.58 -12.17 -3.43
N ARG A 120 22.15 -11.55 -2.32
CA ARG A 120 21.24 -12.18 -1.34
C ARG A 120 19.82 -12.24 -1.88
N ASP A 121 19.38 -11.18 -2.56
CA ASP A 121 18.08 -11.16 -3.25
C ASP A 121 18.03 -12.28 -4.32
N LEU A 122 19.08 -12.45 -5.13
CA LEU A 122 19.18 -13.54 -6.11
C LEU A 122 19.20 -14.93 -5.46
N GLY A 123 19.91 -15.08 -4.34
CA GLY A 123 19.90 -16.32 -3.55
C GLY A 123 18.49 -16.69 -3.09
N ARG A 124 17.77 -15.74 -2.48
CA ARG A 124 16.39 -15.93 -2.01
C ARG A 124 15.43 -16.27 -3.14
N LEU A 125 15.53 -15.55 -4.26
CA LEU A 125 14.72 -15.83 -5.46
C LEU A 125 14.90 -17.29 -5.92
N ARG A 126 16.15 -17.79 -5.94
CA ARG A 126 16.47 -19.16 -6.34
C ARG A 126 15.97 -20.20 -5.33
N GLU A 127 16.17 -19.94 -4.03
CA GLU A 127 15.81 -20.86 -2.95
C GLU A 127 14.28 -21.01 -2.79
N ASN A 128 13.54 -19.90 -2.91
CA ASN A 128 12.10 -19.86 -2.67
C ASN A 128 11.25 -20.16 -3.92
N LEU A 129 11.83 -20.20 -5.13
CA LEU A 129 11.06 -20.35 -6.37
C LEU A 129 10.22 -21.62 -6.38
N GLU A 130 10.83 -22.75 -6.03
CA GLU A 130 10.17 -24.06 -6.16
C GLU A 130 9.10 -24.27 -5.07
N SER A 131 9.28 -23.72 -3.86
CA SER A 131 8.21 -23.74 -2.85
C SER A 131 7.03 -22.87 -3.27
N VAL A 132 7.28 -21.66 -3.79
CA VAL A 132 6.21 -20.77 -4.26
C VAL A 132 5.48 -21.34 -5.47
N LYS A 133 6.18 -22.01 -6.40
CA LYS A 133 5.54 -22.73 -7.52
C LYS A 133 4.70 -23.91 -7.05
N ARG A 134 5.20 -24.68 -6.09
CA ARG A 134 4.53 -25.91 -5.63
C ARG A 134 3.32 -25.57 -4.77
N ASP A 135 3.51 -24.73 -3.76
CA ASP A 135 2.55 -24.51 -2.69
C ASP A 135 1.83 -23.16 -2.81
N GLY A 136 2.46 -22.16 -3.42
CA GLY A 136 1.93 -20.79 -3.50
C GLY A 136 2.46 -19.90 -2.39
N ALA A 137 1.66 -18.91 -1.99
CA ALA A 137 1.98 -18.00 -0.90
C ALA A 137 0.75 -17.72 -0.04
N PRO A 138 0.91 -17.46 1.27
CA PRO A 138 -0.15 -16.94 2.12
C PRO A 138 -0.80 -15.67 1.52
N ASN A 139 -2.12 -15.66 1.45
CA ASN A 139 -2.93 -14.64 0.81
C ASN A 139 -3.23 -13.46 1.77
N TYR A 140 -2.17 -12.89 2.33
CA TYR A 140 -2.23 -11.68 3.16
C TYR A 140 -2.90 -10.49 2.45
N PHE A 141 -3.22 -9.46 3.21
CA PHE A 141 -3.40 -8.12 2.66
C PHE A 141 -2.04 -7.41 2.65
N ASP A 142 -1.65 -6.78 1.54
CA ASP A 142 -0.38 -6.07 1.44
C ASP A 142 -0.50 -4.60 1.89
N ASP A 143 0.63 -3.90 2.03
CA ASP A 143 0.76 -2.51 2.48
C ASP A 143 -0.20 -1.51 1.81
N GLN A 144 -0.67 -1.80 0.61
CA GLN A 144 -1.66 -0.97 -0.09
C GLN A 144 -3.00 -0.90 0.66
N ARG A 145 -3.37 -1.96 1.39
CA ARG A 145 -4.57 -2.00 2.25
C ARG A 145 -4.43 -1.09 3.48
N PHE A 146 -3.19 -0.83 3.92
CA PHE A 146 -2.87 -0.12 5.16
C PHE A 146 -2.36 1.30 4.92
N GLY A 147 -3.00 2.02 3.97
CA GLY A 147 -2.65 3.41 3.65
C GLY A 147 -2.72 4.35 4.86
N ASN A 148 -3.62 4.07 5.81
CA ASN A 148 -3.73 4.76 7.09
C ASN A 148 -2.39 4.79 7.86
N LEU A 149 -1.66 3.68 7.89
CA LEU A 149 -0.35 3.63 8.55
C LEU A 149 0.70 4.43 7.79
N ARG A 150 0.72 4.33 6.44
CA ARG A 150 1.64 5.12 5.58
C ARG A 150 1.47 6.62 5.77
N HIS A 151 0.23 7.06 6.03
CA HIS A 151 -0.11 8.46 6.25
C HIS A 151 -0.13 8.87 7.74
N GLY A 152 0.36 8.02 8.65
CA GLY A 152 0.48 8.34 10.07
C GLY A 152 -0.85 8.48 10.82
N GLN A 153 -1.95 8.00 10.24
CA GLN A 153 -3.29 8.08 10.84
C GLN A 153 -3.54 7.03 11.93
N GLY A 154 -2.69 6.00 12.04
CA GLY A 154 -2.91 4.91 12.98
C GLY A 154 -4.18 4.10 12.66
N TRP A 155 -4.76 3.44 13.67
CA TRP A 155 -5.89 2.53 13.53
C TRP A 155 -7.22 3.20 13.90
N ILE A 156 -7.76 4.02 13.00
CA ILE A 156 -9.01 4.76 13.21
C ILE A 156 -10.17 3.87 13.69
N ALA A 157 -10.37 2.70 13.09
CA ALA A 157 -11.46 1.80 13.49
C ALA A 157 -11.24 1.22 14.90
N LYS A 158 -9.99 0.90 15.27
CA LYS A 158 -9.63 0.46 16.64
C LYS A 158 -9.95 1.55 17.66
N ASP A 159 -9.57 2.79 17.37
CA ASP A 159 -9.82 3.90 18.28
C ASP A 159 -11.33 4.15 18.46
N LEU A 160 -12.13 4.03 17.39
CA LEU A 160 -13.59 4.09 17.48
C LEU A 160 -14.16 2.96 18.35
N MET A 161 -13.71 1.71 18.15
CA MET A 161 -14.09 0.54 18.94
C MET A 161 -13.76 0.69 20.43
N LEU A 162 -12.68 1.41 20.75
CA LEU A 162 -12.25 1.70 22.11
C LEU A 162 -12.91 2.96 22.71
N GLY A 163 -13.88 3.57 22.02
CA GLY A 163 -14.57 4.78 22.47
C GLY A 163 -13.73 6.06 22.37
N ARG A 164 -12.60 6.03 21.66
CA ARG A 164 -11.66 7.15 21.49
C ARG A 164 -12.02 7.98 20.24
N ALA A 165 -13.29 8.38 20.14
CA ALA A 165 -13.84 8.99 18.93
C ALA A 165 -13.16 10.32 18.54
N GLU A 166 -12.77 11.14 19.51
CA GLU A 166 -12.02 12.38 19.25
C GLU A 166 -10.67 12.10 18.58
N GLN A 167 -9.89 11.18 19.15
CA GLN A 167 -8.56 10.80 18.66
C GLN A 167 -8.65 10.19 17.26
N ALA A 168 -9.64 9.33 17.04
CA ALA A 168 -9.94 8.77 15.72
C ALA A 168 -10.28 9.85 14.70
N LEU A 169 -11.11 10.83 15.07
CA LEU A 169 -11.52 11.91 14.18
C LEU A 169 -10.34 12.84 13.84
N GLU A 170 -9.54 13.23 14.84
CA GLU A 170 -8.37 14.07 14.66
C GLU A 170 -7.34 13.40 13.75
N ALA A 171 -7.01 12.14 14.03
CA ALA A 171 -6.07 11.38 13.23
C ALA A 171 -6.58 11.20 11.79
N PHE A 172 -7.89 11.00 11.60
CA PHE A 172 -8.48 10.90 10.28
C PHE A 172 -8.30 12.19 9.47
N VAL A 173 -8.67 13.36 10.01
CA VAL A 173 -8.70 14.62 9.23
C VAL A 173 -7.38 15.38 9.24
N ALA A 174 -6.51 15.16 10.22
CA ALA A 174 -5.38 16.05 10.49
C ALA A 174 -4.03 15.36 10.76
N ALA A 175 -3.94 14.03 10.69
CA ALA A 175 -2.65 13.35 10.87
C ALA A 175 -1.60 13.79 9.81
N PRO A 176 -0.38 14.13 10.26
CA PRO A 176 0.68 14.56 9.36
C PRO A 176 1.14 13.39 8.48
N SER A 177 1.35 13.66 7.19
CA SER A 177 1.88 12.68 6.27
C SER A 177 3.03 13.26 5.46
N THR A 178 4.12 12.50 5.34
CA THR A 178 5.28 12.87 4.51
C THR A 178 4.97 12.86 3.02
N PHE A 179 3.80 12.35 2.63
CA PHE A 179 3.32 12.29 1.26
C PHE A 179 2.37 13.45 0.93
N ASP A 180 2.04 14.31 1.90
CA ASP A 180 1.15 15.44 1.69
C ASP A 180 1.85 16.52 0.86
N ASP A 181 1.14 17.10 -0.10
CA ASP A 181 1.59 18.34 -0.75
C ASP A 181 1.51 19.53 0.22
N ALA A 182 2.14 20.66 -0.13
CA ALA A 182 2.20 21.83 0.75
C ALA A 182 0.81 22.35 1.15
N ARG A 183 -0.19 22.21 0.26
CA ARG A 183 -1.57 22.65 0.53
C ARG A 183 -2.24 21.74 1.57
N THR A 184 -2.15 20.43 1.38
CA THR A 184 -2.74 19.41 2.25
C THR A 184 -2.06 19.40 3.61
N GLY A 185 -0.72 19.45 3.64
CA GLY A 185 0.05 19.56 4.88
C GLY A 185 -0.29 20.83 5.66
N GLY A 186 -0.41 21.97 4.97
CA GLY A 186 -0.83 23.24 5.58
C GLY A 186 -2.24 23.19 6.16
N PHE A 187 -3.20 22.58 5.45
CA PHE A 187 -4.56 22.34 5.94
C PHE A 187 -4.58 21.54 7.24
N LYS A 188 -3.93 20.37 7.25
CA LYS A 188 -3.88 19.48 8.42
C LYS A 188 -3.15 20.11 9.60
N ALA A 189 -2.08 20.86 9.35
CA ALA A 189 -1.36 21.59 10.38
C ALA A 189 -2.23 22.70 11.00
N ALA A 190 -3.00 23.43 10.18
CA ALA A 190 -3.93 24.45 10.66
C ALA A 190 -5.05 23.84 11.52
N LEU A 191 -5.65 22.73 11.08
CA LEU A 191 -6.67 22.02 11.87
C LEU A 191 -6.14 21.58 13.24
N ARG A 192 -4.95 20.95 13.31
CA ARG A 192 -4.36 20.55 14.60
C ARG A 192 -4.08 21.73 15.52
N LYS A 193 -3.57 22.82 14.96
CA LYS A 193 -3.26 24.03 15.74
C LYS A 193 -4.50 24.61 16.44
N HIS A 194 -5.67 24.47 15.81
CA HIS A 194 -6.94 25.03 16.27
C HIS A 194 -7.91 23.94 16.73
N TRP A 195 -7.42 22.73 17.03
CA TRP A 195 -8.27 21.63 17.48
C TRP A 195 -8.98 22.01 18.79
N GLY A 196 -10.29 21.78 18.86
CA GLY A 196 -11.16 22.25 19.94
C GLY A 196 -11.81 23.62 19.69
N ASP A 197 -11.22 24.48 18.85
CA ASP A 197 -11.90 25.68 18.32
C ASP A 197 -12.66 25.32 17.05
N TRP A 198 -13.90 24.86 17.23
CA TRP A 198 -14.73 24.38 16.12
C TRP A 198 -15.18 25.49 15.16
N GLN A 199 -15.18 26.75 15.59
CA GLN A 199 -15.44 27.87 14.70
C GLN A 199 -14.26 28.06 13.75
N GLU A 200 -13.04 28.16 14.28
CA GLU A 200 -11.83 28.32 13.48
C GLU A 200 -11.58 27.11 12.57
N CYS A 201 -11.73 25.89 13.11
CA CYS A 201 -11.64 24.66 12.30
C CYS A 201 -12.62 24.66 11.13
N ARG A 202 -13.84 25.19 11.33
CA ARG A 202 -14.85 25.31 10.26
C ARG A 202 -14.44 26.34 9.20
N GLU A 203 -13.88 27.48 9.61
CA GLU A 203 -13.40 28.50 8.67
C GLU A 203 -12.26 27.98 7.80
N ILE A 204 -11.31 27.24 8.42
CA ILE A 204 -10.26 26.51 7.71
C ILE A 204 -10.88 25.50 6.73
N ALA A 205 -11.82 24.66 7.19
CA ALA A 205 -12.53 23.68 6.36
C ALA A 205 -13.24 24.30 5.15
N ILE A 206 -13.86 25.47 5.31
CA ILE A 206 -14.49 26.23 4.21
C ILE A 206 -13.44 26.67 3.20
N LYS A 207 -12.35 27.30 3.66
CA LYS A 207 -11.25 27.78 2.82
C LYS A 207 -10.61 26.69 1.98
N PHE A 208 -10.51 25.47 2.52
CA PHE A 208 -9.93 24.33 1.82
C PHE A 208 -10.96 23.44 1.09
N HIS A 209 -12.25 23.75 1.19
CA HIS A 209 -13.36 22.97 0.65
C HIS A 209 -13.37 21.50 1.11
N GLN A 210 -13.03 21.25 2.38
CA GLN A 210 -12.95 19.90 2.96
C GLN A 210 -13.68 19.87 4.31
N HIS A 211 -14.40 18.80 4.61
CA HIS A 211 -14.97 18.51 5.94
C HIS A 211 -15.86 19.61 6.58
N GLN A 212 -16.49 20.48 5.78
CA GLN A 212 -17.30 21.60 6.30
C GLN A 212 -18.46 21.15 7.19
N SER A 213 -19.16 20.07 6.79
CA SER A 213 -20.28 19.50 7.54
C SER A 213 -19.86 18.91 8.88
N LEU A 214 -18.64 18.37 8.97
CA LEU A 214 -18.05 17.80 10.18
C LEU A 214 -17.84 18.89 11.23
N PHE A 215 -17.14 19.97 10.89
CA PHE A 215 -16.88 21.05 11.86
C PHE A 215 -18.11 21.91 12.14
N ALA A 216 -19.05 22.02 11.19
CA ALA A 216 -20.36 22.62 11.48
C ALA A 216 -21.16 21.82 12.53
N HIS A 217 -21.02 20.49 12.53
CA HIS A 217 -21.62 19.64 13.54
C HIS A 217 -20.95 19.82 14.91
N LEU A 218 -19.61 19.75 14.98
CA LEU A 218 -18.88 19.96 16.23
C LEU A 218 -19.07 21.36 16.82
N LYS A 219 -19.25 22.39 15.98
CA LYS A 219 -19.63 23.72 16.49
C LYS A 219 -20.95 23.71 17.27
N ARG A 220 -21.92 22.91 16.83
CA ARG A 220 -23.23 22.79 17.47
C ARG A 220 -23.20 21.85 18.66
N ASP A 221 -22.46 20.75 18.54
CA ASP A 221 -22.30 19.72 19.56
C ASP A 221 -20.81 19.41 19.77
N PRO A 222 -20.12 20.14 20.66
CA PRO A 222 -18.66 20.11 20.77
C PRO A 222 -18.02 18.78 21.19
N GLN A 223 -18.81 17.83 21.68
CA GLN A 223 -18.33 16.55 22.20
C GLN A 223 -18.87 15.34 21.41
N ASP A 224 -19.79 15.56 20.46
CA ASP A 224 -20.34 14.48 19.62
C ASP A 224 -19.39 14.13 18.45
N PHE A 225 -18.22 13.58 18.79
CA PHE A 225 -17.22 13.14 17.80
C PHE A 225 -17.72 11.98 16.93
N THR A 226 -18.55 11.10 17.48
CA THR A 226 -19.20 10.02 16.73
C THR A 226 -20.15 10.58 15.67
N GLY A 227 -21.00 11.54 16.06
CA GLY A 227 -21.87 12.29 15.13
C GLY A 227 -21.10 13.11 14.10
N ALA A 228 -19.90 13.59 14.43
CA ALA A 228 -19.01 14.25 13.49
C ALA A 228 -18.42 13.28 12.47
N PHE A 229 -17.99 12.09 12.91
CA PHE A 229 -17.46 11.03 12.04
C PHE A 229 -18.48 10.56 11.01
N HIS A 230 -19.77 10.57 11.36
CA HIS A 230 -20.89 10.30 10.45
C HIS A 230 -21.01 11.28 9.27
N ARG A 231 -20.42 12.48 9.39
CA ARG A 231 -20.42 13.49 8.31
C ARG A 231 -19.39 13.19 7.22
N LEU A 232 -18.48 12.25 7.46
CA LEU A 232 -17.57 11.73 6.43
C LEU A 232 -18.37 10.89 5.42
N SER A 233 -17.80 10.63 4.24
CA SER A 233 -18.45 9.72 3.30
C SER A 233 -18.34 8.27 3.78
N THR A 234 -19.36 7.45 3.53
CA THR A 234 -19.37 6.02 3.89
C THR A 234 -18.14 5.30 3.35
N ARG A 235 -17.76 5.58 2.10
CA ARG A 235 -16.56 5.01 1.46
C ARG A 235 -15.29 5.29 2.26
N LEU A 236 -15.09 6.54 2.71
CA LEU A 236 -13.90 6.90 3.47
C LEU A 236 -13.85 6.19 4.81
N ARG A 237 -14.99 6.10 5.51
CA ARG A 237 -15.07 5.34 6.75
C ARG A 237 -14.70 3.87 6.51
N LEU A 238 -15.32 3.22 5.52
CA LEU A 238 -15.18 1.78 5.29
C LEU A 238 -13.74 1.36 4.97
N ILE A 239 -12.96 2.22 4.32
CA ILE A 239 -11.53 1.93 4.06
C ILE A 239 -10.77 1.69 5.37
N HIS A 240 -11.04 2.46 6.43
CA HIS A 240 -10.37 2.26 7.73
C HIS A 240 -10.89 1.03 8.47
N LEU A 241 -12.19 0.73 8.34
CA LEU A 241 -12.78 -0.48 8.91
C LEU A 241 -12.14 -1.74 8.33
N PHE A 242 -12.10 -1.83 7.00
CA PHE A 242 -11.54 -2.98 6.31
C PHE A 242 -10.02 -3.06 6.48
N ALA A 243 -9.31 -1.93 6.60
CA ALA A 243 -7.89 -1.95 6.95
C ALA A 243 -7.66 -2.60 8.34
N TRP A 244 -8.49 -2.28 9.34
CA TRP A 244 -8.40 -2.89 10.67
C TRP A 244 -8.77 -4.38 10.65
N GLN A 245 -9.84 -4.76 9.96
CA GLN A 245 -10.21 -6.17 9.78
C GLN A 245 -9.10 -6.99 9.12
N SER A 246 -8.51 -6.44 8.05
CA SER A 246 -7.37 -7.04 7.35
C SER A 246 -6.13 -7.17 8.23
N HIS A 247 -5.87 -6.21 9.13
CA HIS A 247 -4.77 -6.28 10.09
C HIS A 247 -4.95 -7.45 11.06
N VAL A 248 -6.13 -7.53 11.68
CA VAL A 248 -6.45 -8.59 12.63
C VAL A 248 -6.35 -9.97 11.96
N TRP A 249 -6.82 -10.08 10.70
CA TRP A 249 -6.66 -11.28 9.89
C TRP A 249 -5.20 -11.61 9.56
N ASN A 250 -4.41 -10.64 9.09
CA ASN A 250 -3.00 -10.84 8.79
C ASN A 250 -2.24 -11.34 10.03
N ARG A 251 -2.46 -10.74 11.19
CA ARG A 251 -1.79 -11.14 12.44
C ARG A 251 -2.21 -12.55 12.87
N ALA A 252 -3.49 -12.91 12.78
CA ALA A 252 -3.97 -14.26 13.09
C ALA A 252 -3.34 -15.32 12.17
N VAL A 253 -3.29 -15.05 10.86
CA VAL A 253 -2.62 -15.92 9.89
C VAL A 253 -1.12 -16.03 10.16
N ALA A 254 -0.46 -14.93 10.49
CA ALA A 254 0.97 -14.94 10.81
C ALA A 254 1.28 -15.80 12.04
N LEU A 255 0.42 -15.77 13.08
CA LEU A 255 0.51 -16.66 14.24
C LEU A 255 0.33 -18.13 13.84
N TYR A 256 -0.75 -18.42 13.11
CA TYR A 256 -1.06 -19.78 12.65
C TYR A 256 0.11 -20.39 11.86
N LEU A 257 0.65 -19.62 10.91
CA LEU A 257 1.73 -20.08 10.05
C LEU A 257 3.07 -20.20 10.80
N ALA A 258 3.33 -19.33 11.78
CA ALA A 258 4.52 -19.44 12.62
C ALA A 258 4.47 -20.71 13.50
N GLU A 259 3.31 -21.01 14.07
CA GLU A 259 3.09 -22.21 14.89
C GLU A 259 3.17 -23.49 14.07
N MET A 260 2.57 -23.49 12.88
CA MET A 260 2.64 -24.61 11.94
C MET A 260 4.07 -24.87 11.44
N ALA A 261 4.81 -23.80 11.13
CA ALA A 261 6.18 -23.91 10.61
C ALA A 261 7.16 -24.46 11.65
N GLY A 262 6.99 -24.09 12.93
CA GLY A 262 7.96 -24.38 13.97
C GLY A 262 9.30 -23.65 13.79
N GLU A 263 10.30 -24.08 14.56
CA GLU A 263 11.63 -23.47 14.55
C GLU A 263 12.36 -23.72 13.23
N GLY A 264 12.89 -22.67 12.61
CA GLY A 264 13.59 -22.79 11.32
C GLY A 264 12.70 -23.05 10.11
N GLY A 265 11.39 -23.25 10.32
CA GLY A 265 10.46 -23.72 9.29
C GLY A 265 9.85 -22.63 8.42
N ALA A 266 10.20 -21.35 8.62
CA ALA A 266 9.63 -20.24 7.87
C ALA A 266 10.62 -19.14 7.46
N CYS A 267 10.23 -18.44 6.42
CA CYS A 267 10.79 -17.17 5.99
C CYS A 267 9.88 -16.02 6.41
N VAL A 268 10.43 -14.81 6.52
CA VAL A 268 9.70 -13.60 6.92
C VAL A 268 9.93 -12.45 5.94
N SER A 269 8.88 -11.68 5.68
CA SER A 269 8.95 -10.39 4.98
C SER A 269 8.35 -9.29 5.83
N ASN A 270 9.02 -8.14 5.95
CA ASN A 270 8.49 -7.01 6.72
C ASN A 270 7.43 -6.26 5.91
N ALA A 271 6.23 -6.10 6.47
CA ALA A 271 5.18 -5.19 5.99
C ALA A 271 5.01 -4.02 6.97
N ILE A 272 4.25 -3.00 6.56
CA ILE A 272 4.03 -1.80 7.39
C ILE A 272 3.28 -2.10 8.69
N GLU A 273 2.41 -3.10 8.66
CA GLU A 273 1.60 -3.51 9.82
C GLU A 273 2.28 -4.58 10.70
N GLY A 274 3.31 -5.24 10.17
CA GLY A 274 4.08 -6.24 10.91
C GLY A 274 4.81 -7.23 10.00
N ALA A 275 5.52 -8.19 10.62
CA ALA A 275 6.17 -9.28 9.90
C ALA A 275 5.12 -10.22 9.27
N LEU A 276 5.30 -10.59 8.00
CA LEU A 276 4.52 -11.60 7.29
C LEU A 276 5.30 -12.91 7.26
N VAL A 277 4.65 -14.02 7.63
CA VAL A 277 5.27 -15.33 7.77
C VAL A 277 4.97 -16.20 6.54
N PHE A 278 6.02 -16.80 5.97
CA PHE A 278 5.99 -17.65 4.78
C PHE A 278 6.66 -18.99 5.12
N PRO A 279 5.90 -20.03 5.48
CA PRO A 279 6.47 -21.35 5.79
C PRO A 279 7.11 -21.99 4.53
N HIS A 280 8.12 -22.85 4.71
CA HIS A 280 8.79 -23.55 3.58
C HIS A 280 7.89 -24.60 2.91
N ARG A 281 6.89 -25.10 3.64
CA ARG A 281 5.88 -26.05 3.18
C ARG A 281 4.53 -25.59 3.72
N LEU A 282 3.52 -25.59 2.85
CA LEU A 282 2.14 -25.35 3.26
C LEU A 282 1.48 -26.68 3.65
N ALA A 283 0.74 -26.66 4.76
CA ALA A 283 -0.11 -27.78 5.15
C ALA A 283 -1.35 -27.82 4.25
N ASP A 284 -1.79 -29.02 3.86
CA ASP A 284 -2.99 -29.21 3.02
C ASP A 284 -4.31 -29.08 3.80
N ASP A 285 -4.23 -29.06 5.14
CA ASP A 285 -5.36 -29.30 6.03
C ASP A 285 -6.26 -28.06 6.23
N VAL A 286 -5.67 -26.85 6.23
CA VAL A 286 -6.42 -25.59 6.40
C VAL A 286 -6.29 -24.77 5.13
N ARG A 287 -7.39 -24.68 4.38
CA ARG A 287 -7.45 -23.92 3.12
C ARG A 287 -8.03 -22.53 3.28
N GLU A 288 -8.81 -22.31 4.34
CA GLU A 288 -9.56 -21.08 4.53
C GLU A 288 -9.46 -20.61 5.99
N ILE A 289 -9.26 -19.32 6.17
CA ILE A 289 -9.49 -18.64 7.45
C ILE A 289 -10.40 -17.46 7.15
N PRO A 290 -11.64 -17.42 7.65
CA PRO A 290 -12.57 -16.34 7.33
C PRO A 290 -12.09 -15.01 7.93
N LEU A 291 -12.50 -13.91 7.31
CA LEU A 291 -12.35 -12.59 7.91
C LEU A 291 -13.14 -12.52 9.23
N PRO A 292 -12.58 -11.89 10.29
CA PRO A 292 -13.29 -11.75 11.54
C PRO A 292 -14.41 -10.72 11.40
N GLY A 293 -15.64 -11.13 11.68
CA GLY A 293 -16.81 -10.27 11.85
C GLY A 293 -16.89 -9.70 13.27
N GLU A 294 -17.95 -8.96 13.56
CA GLU A 294 -18.17 -8.38 14.89
C GLU A 294 -18.14 -9.45 15.98
N ARG A 295 -17.44 -9.15 17.08
CA ARG A 295 -17.30 -10.03 18.26
C ARG A 295 -16.86 -11.47 17.94
N LEU A 296 -16.28 -11.66 16.76
CA LEU A 296 -15.91 -12.96 16.21
C LEU A 296 -17.10 -13.92 16.10
N ASP A 297 -18.34 -13.43 15.97
CA ASP A 297 -19.55 -14.26 15.99
C ASP A 297 -19.62 -15.27 14.84
N ASN A 298 -18.93 -14.98 13.73
CA ASN A 298 -18.83 -15.87 12.57
C ASN A 298 -17.68 -16.89 12.65
N ILE A 299 -16.90 -16.91 13.72
CA ILE A 299 -15.74 -17.80 13.88
C ILE A 299 -16.14 -18.99 14.75
N GLU A 300 -16.51 -20.09 14.09
CA GLU A 300 -16.99 -21.31 14.74
C GLU A 300 -15.85 -22.21 15.24
N ASP A 301 -14.75 -22.32 14.50
CA ASP A 301 -13.60 -23.15 14.88
C ASP A 301 -12.87 -22.54 16.10
N PRO A 302 -12.81 -23.23 17.26
CA PRO A 302 -12.15 -22.74 18.46
C PRO A 302 -10.65 -22.46 18.29
N ALA A 303 -9.95 -23.23 17.45
CA ALA A 303 -8.54 -23.02 17.18
C ALA A 303 -8.33 -21.72 16.40
N VAL A 304 -9.16 -21.46 15.39
CA VAL A 304 -9.15 -20.21 14.62
C VAL A 304 -9.56 -19.03 15.50
N ARG A 305 -10.59 -19.19 16.33
CA ARG A 305 -11.06 -18.16 17.27
C ARG A 305 -9.96 -17.72 18.23
N SER A 306 -9.24 -18.68 18.80
CA SER A 306 -8.12 -18.42 19.73
C SER A 306 -7.01 -17.56 19.10
N LEU A 307 -6.74 -17.72 17.80
CA LEU A 307 -5.79 -16.85 17.09
C LEU A 307 -6.25 -15.40 17.12
N PHE A 308 -7.50 -15.14 16.77
CA PHE A 308 -8.06 -13.78 16.79
C PHE A 308 -8.12 -13.19 18.19
N GLU A 309 -8.51 -13.98 19.20
CA GLU A 309 -8.53 -13.54 20.60
C GLU A 309 -7.15 -13.10 21.08
N ARG A 310 -6.10 -13.84 20.73
CA ARG A 310 -4.71 -13.46 21.03
C ARG A 310 -4.29 -12.18 20.32
N VAL A 311 -4.74 -11.97 19.07
CA VAL A 311 -4.49 -10.73 18.35
C VAL A 311 -5.16 -9.54 19.02
N LEU A 312 -6.44 -9.66 19.37
CA LEU A 312 -7.18 -8.62 20.07
C LEU A 312 -6.53 -8.32 21.44
N GLN A 313 -6.14 -9.36 22.18
CA GLN A 313 -5.44 -9.20 23.45
C GLN A 313 -4.12 -8.45 23.29
N HIS A 314 -3.30 -8.79 22.29
CA HIS A 314 -2.06 -8.07 21.98
C HIS A 314 -2.33 -6.60 21.62
N GLU A 315 -3.43 -6.34 20.92
CA GLU A 315 -3.88 -4.99 20.58
C GLU A 315 -4.56 -4.25 21.76
N GLY A 316 -4.71 -4.89 22.93
CA GLY A 316 -5.33 -4.30 24.11
C GLY A 316 -6.85 -4.20 24.02
N MET A 317 -7.49 -5.14 23.33
CA MET A 317 -8.94 -5.20 23.12
C MET A 317 -9.52 -6.53 23.63
N THR A 318 -10.76 -6.48 24.10
CA THR A 318 -11.58 -7.69 24.31
C THR A 318 -12.36 -8.03 23.03
N VAL A 319 -12.90 -9.25 22.97
CA VAL A 319 -13.78 -9.68 21.88
C VAL A 319 -15.04 -8.81 21.78
N ASP A 320 -15.64 -8.46 22.92
CA ASP A 320 -16.84 -7.61 22.96
C ASP A 320 -16.59 -6.21 22.40
N GLN A 321 -15.36 -5.71 22.49
CA GLN A 321 -14.97 -4.42 21.93
C GLN A 321 -14.71 -4.48 20.43
N PHE A 322 -14.62 -5.66 19.80
CA PHE A 322 -14.43 -5.80 18.36
C PHE A 322 -15.75 -5.61 17.60
N ALA A 323 -16.39 -4.47 17.83
CA ALA A 323 -17.63 -4.01 17.19
C ALA A 323 -17.69 -2.48 17.28
N ILE A 324 -18.35 -1.82 16.34
CA ILE A 324 -18.55 -0.36 16.39
C ILE A 324 -20.03 -0.08 16.64
N ASP A 325 -20.36 0.08 17.91
CA ASP A 325 -21.71 0.43 18.34
C ASP A 325 -22.06 1.87 17.94
N GLY A 326 -23.33 2.08 17.56
CA GLY A 326 -23.86 3.43 17.30
C GLY A 326 -23.40 4.08 15.99
N VAL A 327 -22.75 3.33 15.08
CA VAL A 327 -22.35 3.82 13.75
C VAL A 327 -23.06 3.04 12.63
N PRO A 328 -24.26 3.46 12.17
CA PRO A 328 -25.00 2.74 11.13
C PRO A 328 -24.20 2.51 9.84
N GLY A 329 -24.24 1.28 9.32
CA GLY A 329 -23.54 0.88 8.10
C GLY A 329 -22.04 0.61 8.28
N PHE A 330 -21.55 0.56 9.52
CA PHE A 330 -20.15 0.32 9.86
C PHE A 330 -19.92 -1.05 10.51
N LEU A 331 -20.47 -2.07 9.85
CA LEU A 331 -20.50 -3.44 10.36
C LEU A 331 -19.33 -4.26 9.79
N LEU A 332 -18.61 -4.97 10.66
CA LEU A 332 -17.66 -5.99 10.22
C LEU A 332 -18.41 -7.25 9.80
N LYS A 333 -18.34 -7.58 8.52
CA LYS A 333 -18.88 -8.83 7.99
C LYS A 333 -17.79 -9.88 7.94
N GLY A 334 -18.09 -11.04 8.52
CA GLY A 334 -17.30 -12.24 8.29
C GLY A 334 -17.49 -12.75 6.87
N GLU A 335 -16.41 -13.07 6.20
CA GLU A 335 -16.42 -13.59 4.83
C GLU A 335 -15.37 -14.69 4.68
N PRO A 336 -15.68 -15.79 3.96
CA PRO A 336 -14.70 -16.79 3.54
C PRO A 336 -13.47 -16.15 2.88
N ARG A 337 -12.27 -16.62 3.24
CA ARG A 337 -11.03 -16.17 2.60
C ARG A 337 -10.01 -17.29 2.51
N GLU A 338 -9.68 -17.64 1.27
CA GLU A 338 -8.60 -18.56 0.94
C GLU A 338 -7.30 -18.12 1.62
N LEU A 339 -6.72 -19.03 2.39
CA LEU A 339 -5.51 -18.81 3.16
C LEU A 339 -4.28 -18.70 2.25
N PHE A 340 -4.29 -19.41 1.13
CA PHE A 340 -3.18 -19.48 0.18
C PHE A 340 -3.62 -19.07 -1.21
N VAL A 341 -2.71 -18.46 -1.95
CA VAL A 341 -2.87 -18.19 -3.37
C VAL A 341 -1.68 -18.78 -4.11
N LYS A 342 -1.97 -19.61 -5.11
CA LYS A 342 -0.96 -20.21 -5.97
C LYS A 342 -0.83 -19.39 -7.27
N PRO A 343 0.35 -18.85 -7.58
CA PRO A 343 0.57 -18.20 -8.87
C PRO A 343 0.58 -19.25 -9.99
N GLU A 344 -0.26 -19.05 -11.00
CA GLU A 344 -0.25 -19.88 -12.21
C GLU A 344 0.83 -19.37 -13.17
N GLU A 345 1.42 -20.29 -13.95
CA GLU A 345 2.44 -19.95 -14.96
C GLU A 345 3.59 -19.10 -14.37
N LEU A 346 4.05 -19.43 -13.16
CA LEU A 346 5.13 -18.69 -12.50
C LEU A 346 6.49 -18.94 -13.17
N GLU A 347 6.96 -17.93 -13.88
CA GLU A 347 8.25 -17.89 -14.58
C GLU A 347 9.15 -16.82 -13.98
N LEU A 348 10.42 -17.17 -13.74
CA LEU A 348 11.45 -16.28 -13.25
C LEU A 348 12.67 -16.36 -14.17
N GLU A 349 13.01 -15.25 -14.81
CA GLU A 349 14.25 -15.05 -15.55
C GLU A 349 15.18 -14.16 -14.73
N MET A 350 16.36 -14.66 -14.38
CA MET A 350 17.35 -13.92 -13.60
C MET A 350 18.77 -14.19 -14.12
N PRO A 351 19.70 -13.24 -13.96
CA PRO A 351 21.10 -13.46 -14.30
C PRO A 351 21.74 -14.47 -13.33
N ASP A 352 22.82 -15.11 -13.78
CA ASP A 352 23.57 -16.05 -12.96
C ASP A 352 24.18 -15.38 -11.72
N ASP A 353 24.68 -14.15 -11.89
CA ASP A 353 25.29 -13.34 -10.82
C ASP A 353 24.97 -11.84 -10.99
N VAL A 354 25.28 -11.04 -9.97
CA VAL A 354 25.23 -9.58 -10.04
C VAL A 354 26.31 -9.05 -10.98
N ASP A 355 26.01 -7.97 -11.71
CA ASP A 355 27.00 -7.26 -12.51
C ASP A 355 28.12 -6.76 -11.59
N SER A 356 29.32 -7.33 -11.71
CA SER A 356 30.48 -7.02 -10.87
C SER A 356 30.91 -5.55 -10.91
N ARG A 357 30.51 -4.78 -11.94
CA ARG A 357 30.80 -3.34 -12.04
C ARG A 357 29.75 -2.46 -11.39
N ARG A 358 28.52 -2.96 -11.23
CA ARG A 358 27.36 -2.19 -10.71
C ARG A 358 26.86 -2.68 -9.36
N GLY A 359 27.23 -3.90 -8.96
CA GLY A 359 26.80 -4.57 -7.73
C GLY A 359 25.29 -4.83 -7.66
N ARG A 360 24.57 -4.78 -8.79
CA ARG A 360 23.10 -4.80 -8.86
C ARG A 360 22.62 -5.59 -10.07
N ALA A 361 21.65 -6.47 -9.87
CA ALA A 361 20.99 -7.28 -10.90
C ALA A 361 19.55 -6.83 -11.19
N VAL A 362 18.99 -7.40 -12.26
CA VAL A 362 17.60 -7.28 -12.68
C VAL A 362 17.06 -8.68 -12.91
N ALA A 363 15.83 -8.96 -12.48
CA ALA A 363 15.13 -10.19 -12.79
C ALA A 363 13.74 -9.87 -13.35
N ASP A 364 13.24 -10.72 -14.25
CA ASP A 364 11.92 -10.61 -14.83
C ASP A 364 11.04 -11.77 -14.34
N LEU A 365 9.84 -11.43 -13.90
CA LEU A 365 8.89 -12.33 -13.26
C LEU A 365 7.56 -12.27 -14.01
N ALA A 366 7.00 -13.43 -14.36
CA ALA A 366 5.68 -13.53 -14.98
C ALA A 366 4.84 -14.58 -14.26
N PHE A 367 3.55 -14.30 -14.06
CA PHE A 367 2.58 -15.23 -13.46
C PHE A 367 1.16 -14.67 -13.57
N ARG A 368 0.15 -15.50 -13.28
CA ARG A 368 -1.25 -15.09 -13.13
C ARG A 368 -1.72 -15.30 -11.70
N LEU A 369 -2.64 -14.45 -11.26
CA LEU A 369 -3.33 -14.59 -9.98
C LEU A 369 -4.83 -14.40 -10.14
N PRO A 370 -5.64 -15.09 -9.32
CA PRO A 370 -7.07 -14.84 -9.25
C PRO A 370 -7.37 -13.43 -8.71
N ARG A 371 -8.63 -13.00 -8.85
CA ARG A 371 -9.11 -11.74 -8.26
C ARG A 371 -8.91 -11.73 -6.73
N GLY A 372 -8.65 -10.54 -6.18
CA GLY A 372 -8.49 -10.36 -4.73
C GLY A 372 -7.12 -10.73 -4.16
N ALA A 373 -6.22 -11.28 -4.98
CA ALA A 373 -4.83 -11.55 -4.63
C ALA A 373 -3.88 -10.41 -5.07
N TYR A 374 -2.75 -10.29 -4.37
CA TYR A 374 -1.77 -9.22 -4.61
C TYR A 374 -0.47 -9.79 -5.20
N ALA A 375 -0.06 -9.31 -6.38
CA ALA A 375 1.20 -9.70 -7.01
C ALA A 375 2.43 -9.42 -6.12
N THR A 376 2.35 -8.39 -5.28
CA THR A 376 3.40 -8.05 -4.32
C THR A 376 3.62 -9.15 -3.28
N LEU A 377 2.62 -9.97 -2.95
CA LEU A 377 2.78 -11.08 -2.00
C LEU A 377 3.59 -12.23 -2.59
N VAL A 378 3.42 -12.53 -3.88
CA VAL A 378 4.27 -13.49 -4.59
C VAL A 378 5.73 -13.02 -4.56
N ILE A 379 5.97 -11.74 -4.83
CA ILE A 379 7.31 -11.14 -4.76
C ILE A 379 7.86 -11.19 -3.33
N ARG A 380 7.05 -10.90 -2.33
CA ARG A 380 7.45 -10.96 -0.91
C ARG A 380 7.78 -12.38 -0.49
N ALA A 381 7.02 -13.39 -0.92
CA ALA A 381 7.29 -14.79 -0.66
C ALA A 381 8.62 -15.22 -1.27
N LEU A 382 8.85 -14.87 -2.55
CA LEU A 382 10.10 -15.15 -3.25
C LEU A 382 11.32 -14.47 -2.61
N LEU A 383 11.17 -13.26 -2.05
CA LEU A 383 12.23 -12.51 -1.40
C LEU A 383 12.22 -12.64 0.14
N ALA A 384 11.40 -13.53 0.70
CA ALA A 384 11.28 -13.70 2.13
C ALA A 384 12.61 -14.21 2.72
N GLN A 385 12.93 -13.77 3.94
CA GLN A 385 14.21 -14.05 4.57
C GLN A 385 14.06 -15.25 5.50
N PRO A 386 14.91 -16.28 5.40
CA PRO A 386 14.83 -17.44 6.30
C PRO A 386 15.11 -17.01 7.73
N VAL A 387 14.34 -17.55 8.68
CA VAL A 387 14.51 -17.33 10.12
C VAL A 387 15.00 -18.64 10.74
N ARG A 388 16.07 -18.60 11.53
CA ARG A 388 16.64 -19.80 12.17
C ARG A 388 15.91 -20.24 13.44
N GLY A 389 15.28 -19.29 14.14
CA GLY A 389 14.55 -19.53 15.39
C GLY A 389 13.04 -19.60 15.20
N VAL A 390 12.30 -19.59 16.32
CA VAL A 390 10.85 -19.38 16.31
C VAL A 390 10.53 -17.99 15.79
N VAL A 391 9.61 -17.89 14.84
CA VAL A 391 9.14 -16.61 14.33
C VAL A 391 8.20 -15.98 15.36
N ASP A 392 8.53 -14.77 15.81
CA ASP A 392 7.65 -13.93 16.62
C ASP A 392 6.92 -12.95 15.69
N PRO A 393 5.63 -13.16 15.38
CA PRO A 393 4.89 -12.33 14.43
C PRO A 393 4.66 -10.89 14.91
N TRP A 394 4.89 -10.62 16.20
CA TRP A 394 4.69 -9.32 16.82
C TRP A 394 5.90 -8.39 16.72
N ARG A 395 7.10 -8.96 16.50
CA ARG A 395 8.31 -8.15 16.37
C ARG A 395 8.35 -7.43 15.02
N GLN A 396 8.20 -6.12 15.07
CA GLN A 396 8.74 -5.26 14.01
C GLN A 396 10.26 -5.41 14.00
N GLY A 397 10.83 -5.88 12.89
CA GLY A 397 12.27 -6.08 12.77
C GLY A 397 12.78 -7.38 13.37
N ALA A 398 12.15 -8.52 13.06
CA ALA A 398 12.72 -9.88 13.20
C ALA A 398 14.00 -10.13 12.36
N LEU A 399 14.79 -9.07 12.12
CA LEU A 399 16.11 -9.06 11.51
C LEU A 399 17.19 -8.49 12.46
N SER A 400 16.85 -8.23 13.73
CA SER A 400 17.87 -7.90 14.74
C SER A 400 18.53 -9.16 15.30
N ALA A 401 19.26 -9.88 14.45
CA ALA A 401 20.36 -10.79 14.83
C ALA A 401 21.17 -11.18 13.59
N TYR A 402 21.87 -10.21 13.00
CA TYR A 402 23.10 -10.50 12.26
C TYR A 402 24.26 -10.06 13.15
N ASP A 403 24.85 -11.03 13.86
CA ASP A 403 26.24 -10.93 14.30
C ASP A 403 27.12 -11.05 13.04
N GLY A 404 27.39 -9.90 12.45
CA GLY A 404 28.31 -9.72 11.35
C GLY A 404 28.78 -8.29 11.41
N ALA A 405 29.75 -8.03 12.29
CA ALA A 405 30.35 -6.72 12.51
C ALA A 405 30.61 -5.99 11.16
N PRO A 406 30.30 -4.69 11.05
CA PRO A 406 30.83 -3.90 9.95
C PRO A 406 32.36 -3.84 10.13
N THR A 407 33.07 -4.42 9.18
CA THR A 407 34.50 -4.19 8.99
C THR A 407 34.77 -2.69 9.00
N ARG A 408 35.63 -2.26 9.92
CA ARG A 408 36.29 -0.96 9.88
C ARG A 408 36.98 -0.81 8.53
N ASP A 409 36.42 -0.04 7.61
CA ASP A 409 37.18 0.94 6.85
C ASP A 409 36.21 1.90 6.14
N ASP A 410 36.04 3.08 6.75
CA ASP A 410 35.64 4.31 6.08
C ASP A 410 35.73 5.44 7.11
N ARG A 411 36.97 5.69 7.55
CA ARG A 411 37.37 6.93 8.19
C ARG A 411 38.65 7.41 7.55
N HIS A 412 38.57 8.11 6.43
CA HIS A 412 39.44 9.25 6.15
C HIS A 412 38.77 10.17 5.12
N GLY A 413 38.55 11.43 5.50
CA GLY A 413 38.02 12.44 4.58
C GLY A 413 37.15 13.56 5.16
N ARG A 414 37.19 13.85 6.47
CA ARG A 414 36.74 15.16 6.96
C ARG A 414 37.77 15.79 7.90
N ASN A 415 38.39 16.82 7.34
CA ASN A 415 39.26 17.80 7.94
C ASN A 415 38.55 18.43 9.16
N GLN A 416 38.99 18.11 10.38
CA GLN A 416 38.63 18.85 11.60
C GLN A 416 39.83 19.74 11.95
N GLY A 417 39.63 21.06 11.82
CA GLY A 417 40.54 22.06 12.37
C GLY A 417 40.46 22.03 13.89
N ALA A 418 41.62 21.84 14.52
CA ALA A 418 41.78 21.81 15.96
C ALA A 418 41.54 23.19 16.61
N PRO A 419 41.11 23.24 17.89
CA PRO A 419 41.03 24.46 18.68
C PRO A 419 42.34 24.71 19.43
N GLY A 420 42.82 25.95 19.46
CA GLY A 420 43.92 26.34 20.34
C GLY A 420 44.48 27.72 20.03
N GLY A 421 44.10 28.72 20.82
CA GLY A 421 44.71 30.04 20.74
C GLY A 421 44.06 31.08 21.64
N ARG A 422 44.37 31.05 22.94
CA ARG A 422 44.40 32.27 23.76
C ARG A 422 45.86 32.55 24.09
N ARG A 423 46.34 33.73 23.70
CA ARG A 423 47.26 34.57 24.46
C ARG A 423 47.23 35.97 23.87
N ASP A 424 46.97 36.91 24.77
CA ASP A 424 47.09 38.35 24.59
C ASP A 424 48.50 38.72 24.09
N ASP A 425 48.60 39.76 23.27
CA ASP A 425 49.55 40.83 23.53
C ASP A 425 49.25 42.12 22.75
N GLN A 426 49.41 43.21 23.46
CA GLN A 426 49.12 44.58 23.07
C GLN A 426 50.24 45.23 22.24
N ARG A 427 49.84 46.33 21.56
CA ARG A 427 50.64 47.52 21.19
C ARG A 427 51.63 47.40 20.02
N GLY A 428 51.26 48.10 18.95
CA GLY A 428 51.91 49.39 18.61
C GLY A 428 53.17 49.34 17.74
N GLY A 429 53.06 49.76 16.48
CA GLY A 429 54.21 50.09 15.64
C GLY A 429 53.89 50.25 14.15
N ARG A 430 53.45 51.45 13.74
CA ARG A 430 53.63 52.00 12.37
C ARG A 430 55.13 52.36 12.15
N PRO A 431 55.63 52.82 10.97
CA PRO A 431 54.97 53.15 9.69
C PRO A 431 55.74 52.75 8.39
N GLY A 432 55.11 53.02 7.23
CA GLY A 432 55.77 53.34 5.95
C GLY A 432 55.77 52.19 4.95
N ARG A 433 55.51 52.33 3.65
CA ARG A 433 55.50 53.43 2.67
C ARG A 433 54.52 52.99 1.55
N GLN A 434 53.64 53.86 0.99
CA GLN A 434 53.84 54.58 -0.28
C GLN A 434 54.13 53.62 -1.46
N TYR A 435 53.40 53.53 -2.59
CA TYR A 435 52.84 54.57 -3.46
C TYR A 435 51.90 53.90 -4.51
N SER A 436 50.92 54.67 -5.04
CA SER A 436 50.29 54.65 -6.39
C SER A 436 50.14 53.33 -7.19
N GLY A 437 49.05 53.07 -7.92
CA GLY A 437 47.97 53.92 -8.42
C GLY A 437 47.43 53.36 -9.75
N ARG A 438 46.23 53.83 -10.12
CA ARG A 438 45.52 53.78 -11.43
C ARG A 438 45.19 52.39 -12.01
N SER A 439 43.92 52.02 -12.16
CA SER A 439 42.81 52.58 -12.97
C SER A 439 42.83 52.17 -14.43
N GLU A 440 41.65 51.71 -14.86
CA GLU A 440 41.15 51.68 -16.24
C GLU A 440 41.75 50.62 -17.17
N ALA A 441 41.05 50.07 -18.17
CA ALA A 441 39.64 49.96 -18.54
C ALA A 441 39.65 49.26 -19.92
N ARG A 442 38.59 48.47 -20.21
CA ARG A 442 38.18 48.01 -21.56
C ARG A 442 39.19 47.04 -22.23
N GLY A 443 38.82 46.01 -22.97
CA GLY A 443 37.63 45.73 -23.76
C GLY A 443 38.16 45.00 -24.99
N GLY A 444 37.65 43.81 -25.27
CA GLY A 444 38.09 42.92 -26.34
C GLY A 444 37.50 41.54 -26.13
#